data_AF-A0A510USQ9-F1
#
_entry.id   AF-A0A510USQ9-F1
#
_cell.length_a   1.000
_cell.length_b   1.000
_cell.length_c   1.000
_cell.angle_alpha   90.00
_cell.angle_beta   90.00
_cell.angle_gamma   90.00
#
_symmetry.space_group_name_H-M   'P 1'
#
loop_
_entity.id
_entity.type
_entity.pdbx_description
1 polymer ?
#
loop_
_entity_poly.entity_id
_entity_poly.type
_entity_poly.pdbx_seq_one_letter_code
_entity_poly.pdbx_strand_id
1 'polypeptide(L)'
;MHYKAILLIVSCIFSSSVLSESWAEFLKKDLSYKYQALNVKVDACSKQRESFVLKPIKSDWFGTLTVQQKKDVILFASDYASKQCYKLEELSFSNALLRYTAETGDKELLDNWLGLNKSNKYTIEGVDSVGAENVVEFINQEFTQPFQPIELIKYLKLY
;
A
#
# COMPACT_ATOMS: atom_id res chain seq x y z
N MET A 1 -5.74 73.97 29.41
CA MET A 1 -7.18 73.58 29.37
C MET A 1 -7.63 73.90 27.95
N HIS A 2 -8.04 72.99 27.06
CA HIS A 2 -8.97 71.88 27.22
C HIS A 2 -8.69 70.76 26.18
N TYR A 3 -8.67 69.54 26.71
CA TYR A 3 -9.08 68.24 26.15
C TYR A 3 -9.63 68.21 24.71
N LYS A 4 -9.11 67.33 23.83
CA LYS A 4 -9.55 65.92 23.72
C LYS A 4 -8.81 65.24 22.55
N ALA A 5 -8.16 64.13 22.86
CA ALA A 5 -7.70 63.17 21.89
C ALA A 5 -8.89 62.56 21.14
N ILE A 6 -8.83 62.53 19.81
CA ILE A 6 -9.63 61.61 19.00
C ILE A 6 -8.67 60.95 18.01
N LEU A 7 -8.13 59.82 18.48
CA LEU A 7 -7.58 58.75 17.67
C LEU A 7 -8.74 58.18 16.83
N LEU A 8 -8.74 58.42 15.52
CA LEU A 8 -9.55 57.64 14.59
C LEU A 8 -8.65 56.57 13.96
N ILE A 9 -8.63 55.45 14.69
CA ILE A 9 -8.18 54.14 14.22
C ILE A 9 -9.07 53.77 13.03
N VAL A 10 -8.56 53.97 11.81
CA VAL A 10 -9.11 53.32 10.61
C VAL A 10 -8.77 51.84 10.75
N SER A 11 -9.68 51.11 11.39
CA SER A 11 -9.60 49.66 11.51
C SER A 11 -9.63 49.06 10.11
N CYS A 12 -8.55 48.37 9.76
CA CYS A 12 -8.48 47.40 8.69
C CYS A 12 -9.58 46.35 8.87
N ILE A 13 -10.73 46.54 8.23
CA ILE A 13 -11.68 45.45 8.00
C ILE A 13 -11.21 44.73 6.74
N PHE A 14 -10.07 44.04 6.84
CA PHE A 14 -9.86 42.87 6.00
C PHE A 14 -10.67 41.76 6.67
N SER A 15 -11.93 41.64 6.29
CA SER A 15 -12.70 40.42 6.52
C SER A 15 -12.09 39.32 5.67
N SER A 16 -10.95 38.76 6.10
CA SER A 16 -10.56 37.43 5.66
C SER A 16 -11.64 36.52 6.21
N SER A 17 -12.64 36.19 5.39
CA SER A 17 -13.49 35.03 5.65
C SER A 17 -12.60 33.80 5.56
N VAL A 18 -11.91 33.51 6.66
CA VAL A 18 -11.24 32.23 6.88
C VAL A 18 -12.36 31.21 6.86
N LEU A 19 -12.55 30.56 5.71
CA LEU A 19 -13.37 29.35 5.61
C LEU A 19 -12.74 28.33 6.56
N SER A 20 -13.31 28.24 7.77
CA SER A 20 -12.97 27.19 8.71
C SER A 20 -13.41 25.88 8.06
N GLU A 21 -12.47 25.14 7.51
CA GLU A 21 -12.72 23.80 7.00
C GLU A 21 -13.27 22.93 8.13
N SER A 22 -14.35 22.19 7.87
CA SER A 22 -14.87 21.26 8.86
C SER A 22 -13.88 20.11 9.03
N TRP A 23 -13.84 19.51 10.22
CA TRP A 23 -12.98 18.37 10.47
C TRP A 23 -13.26 17.20 9.50
N ALA A 24 -14.53 16.97 9.15
CA ALA A 24 -14.93 15.98 8.18
C ALA A 24 -14.39 16.26 6.76
N GLU A 25 -14.39 17.52 6.30
CA GLU A 25 -13.81 17.90 5.01
C GLU A 25 -12.29 17.73 4.99
N PHE A 26 -11.63 18.09 6.10
CA PHE A 26 -10.20 17.84 6.26
C PHE A 26 -9.87 16.34 6.17
N LEU A 27 -10.61 15.49 6.89
CA LEU A 27 -10.40 14.03 6.85
C LEU A 27 -10.66 13.45 5.45
N LYS A 28 -11.64 13.98 4.72
CA LYS A 28 -11.93 13.57 3.35
C LYS A 28 -10.79 13.95 2.40
N LYS A 29 -10.20 15.13 2.55
CA LYS A 29 -9.02 15.55 1.77
C LYS A 29 -7.79 14.71 2.13
N ASP A 30 -7.53 14.45 3.41
CA ASP A 30 -6.42 13.58 3.83
C ASP A 30 -6.60 12.17 3.25
N LEU A 31 -7.81 11.60 3.34
CA LEU A 31 -8.14 10.31 2.74
C LEU A 31 -7.83 10.27 1.24
N SER A 32 -8.28 11.29 0.50
CA SER A 32 -8.02 11.41 -0.94
C SER A 32 -6.52 11.52 -1.25
N TYR A 33 -5.78 12.32 -0.48
CA TYR A 33 -4.34 12.46 -0.62
C TYR A 33 -3.60 11.13 -0.36
N LYS A 34 -3.97 10.40 0.70
CA LYS A 34 -3.37 9.08 1.01
C LYS A 34 -3.70 8.03 -0.05
N TYR A 35 -4.91 8.07 -0.62
CA TYR A 35 -5.28 7.20 -1.73
C TYR A 35 -4.43 7.46 -2.98
N GLN A 36 -4.22 8.73 -3.33
CA GLN A 36 -3.33 9.09 -4.44
C GLN A 36 -1.90 8.64 -4.20
N ALA A 37 -1.37 8.82 -2.99
CA ALA A 37 -0.03 8.36 -2.63
C ALA A 37 0.11 6.84 -2.77
N LEU A 38 -0.90 6.07 -2.33
CA LEU A 38 -0.95 4.62 -2.53
C LEU A 38 -0.91 4.25 -4.02
N ASN A 39 -1.75 4.86 -4.85
CA ASN A 39 -1.77 4.56 -6.29
C ASN A 39 -0.43 4.85 -6.97
N VAL A 40 0.18 6.01 -6.68
CA VAL A 40 1.51 6.36 -7.20
C VAL A 40 2.54 5.31 -6.80
N LYS A 41 2.48 4.83 -5.55
CA LYS A 41 3.40 3.80 -5.06
C LYS A 41 3.17 2.46 -5.72
N VAL A 42 1.92 2.02 -5.87
CA VAL A 42 1.55 0.77 -6.57
C VAL A 42 2.09 0.79 -8.01
N ASP A 43 1.90 1.91 -8.73
CA ASP A 43 2.42 2.07 -10.08
C ASP A 43 3.95 2.02 -10.12
N ALA A 44 4.63 2.68 -9.18
CA ALA A 44 6.08 2.63 -9.07
C ALA A 44 6.58 1.21 -8.79
N CYS A 45 5.92 0.47 -7.89
CA CYS A 45 6.23 -0.92 -7.59
C CYS A 45 5.98 -1.84 -8.80
N SER A 46 4.94 -1.58 -9.59
CA SER A 46 4.66 -2.33 -10.82
C SER A 46 5.78 -2.12 -11.84
N LYS A 47 6.26 -0.89 -12.04
CA LYS A 47 7.38 -0.59 -12.95
C LYS A 47 8.70 -1.25 -12.51
N GLN A 48 8.94 -1.41 -11.21
CA GLN A 48 10.12 -2.13 -10.71
C GLN A 48 10.11 -3.62 -11.07
N ARG A 49 8.94 -4.22 -11.34
CA ARG A 49 8.87 -5.61 -11.80
C ARG A 49 9.56 -5.79 -13.14
N GLU A 50 9.47 -4.79 -14.02
CA GLU A 50 10.05 -4.81 -15.36
C GLU A 50 11.58 -4.74 -15.34
N SER A 51 12.16 -4.15 -14.28
CA SER A 51 13.62 -4.05 -14.11
C SER A 51 14.22 -5.20 -13.30
N PHE A 52 13.43 -6.21 -12.93
CA PHE A 52 13.93 -7.35 -12.19
C PHE A 52 14.88 -8.19 -13.04
N VAL A 53 16.10 -8.39 -12.53
CA VAL A 53 17.10 -9.22 -13.19
C VAL A 53 16.90 -10.68 -12.79
N LEU A 54 16.55 -11.51 -13.76
CA LEU A 54 16.46 -12.96 -13.57
C LEU A 54 17.82 -13.52 -13.13
N LYS A 55 17.80 -14.26 -12.03
CA LYS A 55 18.99 -14.89 -11.43
C LYS A 55 18.68 -16.31 -10.98
N PRO A 56 19.69 -17.19 -10.88
CA PRO A 56 19.52 -18.49 -10.26
C PRO A 56 19.07 -18.35 -8.80
N ILE A 57 18.16 -19.24 -8.38
CA ILE A 57 17.75 -19.37 -6.98
C ILE A 57 18.82 -20.16 -6.23
N LYS A 58 19.25 -19.65 -5.08
CA LYS A 58 20.30 -20.25 -4.24
C LYS A 58 19.75 -21.06 -3.07
N SER A 59 18.47 -20.88 -2.74
CA SER A 59 17.82 -21.62 -1.65
C SER A 59 17.80 -23.14 -1.88
N ASP A 60 18.52 -23.88 -1.02
CA ASP A 60 18.53 -25.34 -0.99
C ASP A 60 17.13 -25.90 -0.70
N TRP A 61 16.41 -25.29 0.24
CA TRP A 61 15.03 -25.64 0.58
C TRP A 61 14.13 -25.57 -0.66
N PHE A 62 14.20 -24.48 -1.43
CA PHE A 62 13.42 -24.34 -2.66
C PHE A 62 13.75 -25.46 -3.65
N GLY A 63 15.02 -25.90 -3.71
CA GLY A 63 15.47 -27.02 -4.52
C GLY A 63 14.73 -28.33 -4.25
N THR A 64 14.37 -28.60 -2.99
CA THR A 64 13.68 -29.82 -2.55
C THR A 64 12.20 -29.91 -2.94
N LEU A 65 11.59 -28.78 -3.33
CA LEU A 65 10.16 -28.71 -3.62
C LEU A 65 9.81 -29.37 -4.96
N THR A 66 8.58 -29.90 -5.04
CA THR A 66 8.01 -30.36 -6.31
C THR A 66 7.82 -29.19 -7.29
N VAL A 67 7.67 -29.49 -8.58
CA VAL A 67 7.46 -28.46 -9.61
C VAL A 67 6.25 -27.58 -9.31
N GLN A 68 5.13 -28.16 -8.85
CA GLN A 68 3.94 -27.39 -8.52
C GLN A 68 4.15 -26.49 -7.31
N GLN A 69 4.75 -27.02 -6.23
CA GLN A 69 5.08 -26.22 -5.05
C GLN A 69 6.02 -25.06 -5.39
N LYS A 70 7.01 -25.27 -6.27
CA LYS A 70 7.88 -24.18 -6.75
C LYS A 70 7.10 -23.08 -7.45
N LYS A 71 6.13 -23.43 -8.31
CA LYS A 71 5.24 -22.45 -8.96
C LYS A 71 4.43 -21.67 -7.94
N ASP A 72 3.81 -22.36 -6.99
CA ASP A 72 2.96 -21.73 -5.97
C ASP A 72 3.76 -20.78 -5.08
N VAL A 73 4.95 -21.20 -4.65
CA VAL A 73 5.89 -20.38 -3.88
C VAL A 73 6.34 -19.16 -4.66
N ILE A 74 6.65 -19.29 -5.96
CA ILE A 74 7.03 -18.16 -6.82
C ILE A 74 5.87 -17.16 -6.97
N LEU A 75 4.65 -17.63 -7.18
CA LEU A 75 3.47 -16.77 -7.30
C LEU A 75 3.21 -16.02 -6.00
N PHE A 76 3.27 -16.71 -4.87
CA PHE A 76 3.15 -16.08 -3.56
C PHE A 76 4.27 -15.07 -3.29
N ALA A 77 5.52 -15.43 -3.58
CA ALA A 77 6.68 -14.56 -3.41
C ALA A 77 6.53 -13.26 -4.19
N SER A 78 6.01 -13.34 -5.42
CA SER A 78 5.73 -12.16 -6.25
C SER A 78 4.65 -11.26 -5.65
N ASP A 79 3.54 -11.83 -5.18
CA ASP A 79 2.46 -11.07 -4.51
C ASP A 79 2.96 -10.41 -3.22
N TYR A 80 3.67 -11.19 -2.39
CA TYR A 80 4.25 -10.71 -1.14
C TYR A 80 5.25 -9.57 -1.37
N ALA A 81 6.21 -9.74 -2.29
CA ALA A 81 7.21 -8.70 -2.60
C ALA A 81 6.53 -7.42 -3.12
N SER A 82 5.47 -7.57 -3.91
CA SER A 82 4.66 -6.44 -4.38
C SER A 82 4.00 -5.70 -3.23
N LYS A 83 3.33 -6.42 -2.31
CA LYS A 83 2.70 -5.84 -1.11
C LYS A 83 3.71 -5.15 -0.21
N GLN A 84 4.87 -5.78 0.04
CA GLN A 84 5.91 -5.14 0.85
C GLN A 84 6.37 -3.82 0.24
N CYS A 85 6.42 -3.71 -1.09
CA CYS A 85 6.85 -2.50 -1.78
C CYS A 85 5.95 -1.28 -1.49
N TYR A 86 4.62 -1.45 -1.34
CA TYR A 86 3.67 -0.36 -1.09
C TYR A 86 2.99 -0.39 0.29
N LYS A 87 3.46 -1.27 1.18
CA LYS A 87 2.84 -1.55 2.50
C LYS A 87 2.65 -0.30 3.38
N LEU A 88 3.58 0.64 3.34
CA LEU A 88 3.52 1.84 4.20
C LEU A 88 2.41 2.79 3.74
N GLU A 89 2.30 3.00 2.44
CA GLU A 89 1.27 3.82 1.82
C GLU A 89 -0.12 3.17 1.98
N GLU A 90 -0.19 1.83 1.86
CA GLU A 90 -1.42 1.06 2.10
C GLU A 90 -1.90 1.20 3.55
N LEU A 91 -0.97 1.08 4.51
CA LEU A 91 -1.26 1.30 5.93
C LEU A 91 -1.69 2.74 6.20
N SER A 92 -1.01 3.72 5.59
CA SER A 92 -1.35 5.14 5.75
C SER A 92 -2.76 5.43 5.21
N PHE A 93 -3.13 4.89 4.05
CA PHE A 93 -4.47 5.01 3.50
C PHE A 93 -5.51 4.32 4.37
N SER A 94 -5.24 3.08 4.80
CA SER A 94 -6.15 2.31 5.67
C SER A 94 -6.43 3.06 6.98
N ASN A 95 -5.41 3.68 7.58
CA ASN A 95 -5.58 4.48 8.79
C ASN A 95 -6.40 5.75 8.56
N ALA A 96 -6.18 6.45 7.43
CA ALA A 96 -6.98 7.62 7.07
C ALA A 96 -8.45 7.25 6.84
N LEU A 97 -8.69 6.11 6.19
CA LEU A 97 -10.03 5.58 5.93
C LEU A 97 -10.77 5.25 7.24
N LEU A 98 -10.10 4.57 8.17
CA LEU A 98 -10.67 4.27 9.49
C LEU A 98 -11.03 5.55 10.25
N ARG A 99 -10.16 6.57 10.23
CA ARG A 99 -10.43 7.86 10.88
C ARG A 99 -11.62 8.58 10.25
N TYR A 100 -11.67 8.66 8.93
CA TYR A 100 -12.79 9.26 8.20
C TYR A 100 -14.11 8.56 8.54
N THR A 101 -14.15 7.23 8.44
CA THR A 101 -15.36 6.44 8.76
C THR A 101 -15.77 6.57 10.23
N ALA A 102 -14.82 6.63 11.16
CA ALA A 102 -15.12 6.81 12.58
C ALA A 102 -15.76 8.17 12.87
N GLU A 103 -15.33 9.23 12.18
CA GLU A 103 -15.86 10.59 12.35
C GLU A 103 -17.21 10.78 11.65
N THR A 104 -17.35 10.32 10.42
CA THR A 104 -18.51 10.64 9.57
C THR A 104 -19.60 9.57 9.61
N GLY A 105 -19.27 8.35 10.05
CA GLY A 105 -20.15 7.19 9.95
C GLY A 105 -20.31 6.63 8.53
N ASP A 106 -19.66 7.23 7.52
CA ASP A 106 -19.66 6.77 6.14
C ASP A 106 -18.74 5.55 5.99
N LYS A 107 -19.37 4.40 5.72
CA LYS A 107 -18.71 3.08 5.62
C LYS A 107 -18.48 2.61 4.19
N GLU A 108 -19.03 3.28 3.18
CA GLU A 108 -19.02 2.77 1.80
C GLU A 108 -17.60 2.51 1.32
N LEU A 109 -16.70 3.47 1.54
CA LEU A 109 -15.29 3.35 1.17
C LEU A 109 -14.56 2.25 1.97
N LEU A 110 -14.89 2.08 3.25
CA LEU A 110 -14.29 1.05 4.10
C LEU A 110 -14.74 -0.35 3.66
N ASP A 111 -16.03 -0.54 3.40
CA ASP A 111 -16.57 -1.83 2.97
C ASP A 111 -16.02 -2.23 1.60
N ASN A 112 -15.90 -1.28 0.68
CA ASN A 112 -15.24 -1.49 -0.62
C ASN A 112 -13.77 -1.90 -0.45
N TRP A 113 -13.02 -1.20 0.41
CA TRP A 113 -11.63 -1.52 0.69
C TRP A 113 -11.45 -2.92 1.29
N LEU A 114 -12.30 -3.29 2.25
CA LEU A 114 -12.30 -4.63 2.85
C LEU A 114 -12.69 -5.72 1.83
N GLY A 115 -13.62 -5.43 0.92
CA GLY A 115 -14.01 -6.32 -0.17
C GLY A 115 -12.85 -6.66 -1.10
N LEU A 116 -12.09 -5.64 -1.52
CA LEU A 116 -10.91 -5.82 -2.38
C LEU A 116 -9.83 -6.68 -1.70
N ASN A 117 -9.56 -6.43 -0.42
CA ASN A 117 -8.51 -7.13 0.32
C ASN A 117 -8.84 -8.59 0.68
N LYS A 118 -10.12 -8.98 0.70
CA LYS A 118 -10.54 -10.38 0.94
C LYS A 118 -10.22 -11.33 -0.22
N SER A 119 -9.94 -10.82 -1.42
CA SER A 119 -9.80 -11.62 -2.65
C SER A 119 -8.49 -12.41 -2.78
N ASN A 120 -7.51 -12.19 -1.90
CA ASN A 120 -6.19 -12.85 -1.94
C ASN A 120 -6.13 -14.27 -1.33
N LYS A 121 -7.26 -14.96 -1.20
CA LYS A 121 -7.30 -16.31 -0.58
C LYS A 121 -6.61 -17.40 -1.38
N TYR A 122 -6.51 -17.26 -2.70
CA TYR A 122 -6.00 -18.29 -3.61
C TYR A 122 -4.49 -18.54 -3.48
N THR A 123 -3.74 -17.66 -2.81
CA THR A 123 -2.28 -17.77 -2.67
C THR A 123 -1.84 -18.52 -1.41
N ILE A 124 -2.75 -18.80 -0.47
CA ILE A 124 -2.40 -19.33 0.86
C ILE A 124 -2.32 -20.87 0.87
N GLU A 125 -3.21 -21.57 0.18
CA GLU A 125 -3.28 -23.04 0.21
C GLU A 125 -1.99 -23.73 -0.28
N GLY A 126 -1.36 -23.19 -1.34
CA GLY A 126 -0.08 -23.70 -1.85
C GLY A 126 1.08 -23.48 -0.87
N VAL A 127 1.07 -22.37 -0.12
CA VAL A 127 2.08 -22.00 0.87
C VAL A 127 1.95 -22.81 2.15
N ASP A 128 0.73 -23.08 2.60
CA ASP A 128 0.47 -23.86 3.81
C ASP A 128 1.07 -25.27 3.70
N SER A 129 1.11 -25.84 2.49
CA SER A 129 1.68 -27.18 2.24
C SER A 129 3.21 -27.25 2.39
N VAL A 130 3.92 -26.12 2.33
CA VAL A 130 5.39 -26.05 2.35
C VAL A 130 5.94 -25.30 3.56
N GLY A 131 5.05 -24.74 4.39
CA GLY A 131 5.36 -23.98 5.59
C GLY A 131 5.57 -22.49 5.29
N ALA A 132 4.71 -21.64 5.86
CA ALA A 132 4.74 -20.19 5.65
C ALA A 132 6.06 -19.53 6.08
N GLU A 133 6.69 -20.02 7.16
CA GLU A 133 7.98 -19.49 7.64
C GLU A 133 9.10 -19.70 6.62
N ASN A 134 9.20 -20.89 6.04
CA ASN A 134 10.18 -21.20 5.00
C ASN A 134 9.98 -20.32 3.76
N VAL A 135 8.72 -20.06 3.41
CA VAL A 135 8.38 -19.19 2.27
C VAL A 135 8.81 -17.76 2.54
N VAL A 136 8.57 -17.22 3.74
CA VAL A 136 8.99 -15.87 4.11
C VAL A 136 10.52 -15.75 4.13
N GLU A 137 11.22 -16.75 4.69
CA GLU A 137 12.68 -16.77 4.69
C GLU A 137 13.23 -16.82 3.25
N PHE A 138 12.71 -17.72 2.42
CA PHE A 138 13.03 -17.79 1.00
C PHE A 138 12.84 -16.45 0.29
N ILE A 139 11.71 -15.78 0.54
CA ILE A 139 11.44 -14.49 -0.08
C ILE A 139 12.48 -13.45 0.32
N ASN A 140 12.77 -13.33 1.62
CA ASN A 140 13.72 -12.35 2.13
C ASN A 140 15.15 -12.61 1.64
N GLN A 141 15.51 -13.87 1.39
CA GLN A 141 16.82 -14.25 0.83
C GLN A 141 16.92 -13.95 -0.67
N GLU A 142 15.87 -14.24 -1.44
CA GLU A 142 15.94 -14.25 -2.90
C GLU A 142 15.40 -12.98 -3.56
N PHE A 143 14.42 -12.31 -2.94
CA PHE A 143 13.69 -11.20 -3.54
C PHE A 143 13.69 -9.96 -2.66
N THR A 144 14.35 -8.91 -3.14
CA THR A 144 14.38 -7.59 -2.49
C THR A 144 13.45 -6.58 -3.17
N GLN A 145 12.84 -6.96 -4.29
CA GLN A 145 11.96 -6.10 -5.08
C GLN A 145 10.87 -6.93 -5.77
N PRO A 146 9.76 -6.31 -6.22
CA PRO A 146 8.76 -6.97 -7.05
C PRO A 146 9.36 -7.53 -8.33
N PHE A 147 8.78 -8.63 -8.85
CA PHE A 147 9.25 -9.31 -10.06
C PHE A 147 8.09 -9.94 -10.85
N GLN A 148 8.37 -10.40 -12.07
CA GLN A 148 7.39 -11.09 -12.92
C GLN A 148 7.46 -12.61 -12.67
N PRO A 149 6.46 -13.23 -12.02
CA PRO A 149 6.55 -14.63 -11.61
C PRO A 149 6.57 -15.58 -12.82
N ILE A 150 5.84 -15.24 -13.88
CA ILE A 150 5.79 -16.04 -15.11
C ILE A 150 7.15 -16.08 -15.82
N GLU A 151 7.89 -14.98 -15.82
CA GLU A 151 9.23 -14.92 -16.42
C GLU A 151 10.23 -15.77 -15.63
N LEU A 152 10.15 -15.73 -14.29
CA LEU A 152 10.98 -16.58 -13.44
C LEU A 152 10.66 -18.06 -13.61
N ILE A 153 9.37 -18.43 -13.66
CA ILE A 153 8.93 -19.82 -13.93
C ILE A 153 9.48 -20.32 -15.26
N LYS A 154 9.47 -19.48 -16.30
CA LYS A 154 10.06 -19.81 -17.61
C LYS A 154 11.58 -19.96 -17.53
N TYR A 155 12.26 -19.02 -16.89
CA TYR A 155 13.71 -19.05 -16.70
C TYR A 155 14.18 -20.33 -15.98
N LEU A 156 13.44 -20.75 -14.97
CA LEU A 156 13.72 -21.96 -14.18
C LEU A 156 13.23 -23.26 -14.84
N LYS A 157 12.61 -23.18 -16.03
CA LYS A 157 12.09 -24.32 -16.80
C LYS A 157 11.11 -25.19 -16.01
N LEU A 158 10.21 -24.56 -15.27
CA LEU A 158 9.26 -25.25 -14.40
C LEU A 158 7.95 -25.65 -15.11
N TYR A 159 7.83 -25.51 -16.43
CA TYR A 159 6.58 -25.81 -17.16
C TYR A 159 6.17 -27.28 -17.09
#